data_AF-A0A2M9PGN6-F1
#
_entry.id   AF-A0A2M9PGN6-F1
#
_cell.length_a   1.000
_cell.length_b   1.000
_cell.length_c   1.000
_cell.angle_alpha   90.00
_cell.angle_beta   90.00
_cell.angle_gamma   90.00
#
_symmetry.space_group_name_H-M   'P 1'
#
loop_
_entity.id
_entity.type
_entity.pdbx_description
1 polymer ?
#
loop_
_entity_poly.entity_id
_entity_poly.type
_entity_poly.pdbx_seq_one_letter_code
_entity_poly.pdbx_strand_id
1 'polypeptide(L)'
;MVDLLALDAMNPRAVLYHLSEVQKHVAVLPGAEEESGQMSPLSRAVLRAHAGLAVQEPETLDTVALGALAEEISGLSELISDTYLR
;
A
#
# COMPACT_ATOMS: atom_id res chain seq x y z
N MET A 1 30.42 3.16 -11.04
CA MET A 1 30.39 4.53 -10.51
C MET A 1 28.92 4.83 -10.27
N VAL A 2 28.47 4.79 -9.02
CA VAL A 2 27.32 5.54 -8.49
C VAL A 2 26.20 5.84 -9.51
N ASP A 3 25.48 4.81 -9.98
CA ASP A 3 24.12 4.97 -10.56
C ASP A 3 23.10 5.17 -9.43
N LEU A 4 23.46 6.00 -8.44
CA LEU A 4 22.76 6.17 -7.17
C LEU A 4 21.61 7.19 -7.24
N LEU A 5 21.37 7.88 -8.35
CA LEU A 5 20.65 9.16 -8.28
C LEU A 5 19.71 9.46 -9.44
N ALA A 6 19.32 8.47 -10.24
CA ALA A 6 18.52 8.79 -11.42
C ALA A 6 17.04 9.12 -11.14
N LEU A 7 16.46 8.92 -9.93
CA LEU A 7 15.18 9.54 -9.46
C LEU A 7 14.70 8.95 -8.10
N ASP A 8 15.34 9.34 -7.00
CA ASP A 8 15.03 8.87 -5.62
C ASP A 8 13.91 9.69 -4.94
N ALA A 9 12.72 9.61 -5.53
CA ALA A 9 11.43 9.97 -4.90
C ALA A 9 10.26 9.10 -5.43
N MET A 10 10.46 8.38 -6.54
CA MET A 10 9.43 7.64 -7.27
C MET A 10 9.94 6.30 -7.81
N ASN A 11 10.74 5.55 -7.04
CA ASN A 11 11.18 4.24 -7.49
C ASN A 11 10.01 3.25 -7.33
N PRO A 12 9.25 2.90 -8.39
CA PRO A 12 7.94 2.24 -8.23
C PRO A 12 8.09 0.86 -7.60
N ARG A 13 9.24 0.21 -7.85
CA ARG A 13 9.64 -1.06 -7.26
C ARG A 13 9.80 -0.97 -5.74
N ALA A 14 10.32 0.14 -5.22
CA ALA A 14 10.47 0.33 -3.78
C ALA A 14 9.10 0.53 -3.11
N VAL A 15 8.22 1.33 -3.71
CA VAL A 15 6.85 1.54 -3.22
C VAL A 15 6.07 0.22 -3.20
N LEU A 16 6.15 -0.56 -4.28
CA LEU A 16 5.50 -1.88 -4.37
C LEU A 16 6.07 -2.88 -3.35
N TYR A 17 7.39 -2.85 -3.11
CA TYR A 17 8.00 -3.66 -2.05
C TYR A 17 7.44 -3.28 -0.68
N HIS A 18 7.46 -1.99 -0.31
CA HIS A 18 6.95 -1.54 0.98
C HIS A 18 5.47 -1.87 1.16
N LEU A 19 4.65 -1.69 0.12
CA LEU A 19 3.23 -2.02 0.16
C LEU A 19 2.99 -3.54 0.31
N SER A 20 3.86 -4.37 -0.27
CA SER A 20 3.85 -5.82 -0.07
C SER A 20 4.18 -6.20 1.37
N GLU A 21 5.14 -5.50 2.01
CA GLU A 21 5.44 -5.72 3.43
C GLU A 21 4.30 -5.28 4.34
N VAL A 22 3.64 -4.14 4.03
CA VAL A 22 2.42 -3.71 4.74
C VAL A 22 1.33 -4.78 4.65
N GLN A 23 1.11 -5.36 3.47
CA GLN A 23 0.14 -6.46 3.28
C GLN A 23 0.46 -7.66 4.17
N LYS A 24 1.73 -8.08 4.23
CA LYS A 24 2.16 -9.20 5.10
C LYS A 24 1.95 -8.88 6.58
N HIS A 25 2.25 -7.67 7.01
CA HIS A 25 2.06 -7.26 8.40
C HIS A 25 0.58 -7.21 8.77
N VAL A 26 -0.27 -6.61 7.92
CA VAL A 26 -1.71 -6.54 8.17
C VAL A 26 -2.35 -7.92 8.22
N ALA A 27 -1.89 -8.87 7.40
CA ALA A 27 -2.41 -10.24 7.40
C ALA A 27 -2.21 -10.99 8.72
N VAL A 28 -1.25 -10.59 9.56
CA VAL A 28 -0.99 -11.22 10.87
C VAL A 28 -1.55 -10.42 12.05
N LEU A 29 -2.21 -9.29 11.80
CA LEU A 29 -2.83 -8.50 12.85
C LEU A 29 -4.14 -9.13 13.34
N PRO A 30 -4.48 -8.99 14.65
CA PRO A 30 -5.71 -9.54 15.19
C PRO A 30 -6.94 -8.86 14.56
N GLY A 31 -7.82 -9.62 13.91
CA GLY A 31 -8.95 -9.07 13.15
C GLY A 31 -8.63 -8.72 11.70
N ALA A 32 -7.52 -9.22 11.14
CA ALA A 32 -7.24 -9.19 9.70
C ALA A 32 -8.35 -9.85 8.87
N GLU A 33 -8.99 -10.86 9.44
CA GLU A 33 -10.21 -11.49 8.96
C GLU A 33 -11.32 -11.24 10.00
N GLU A 34 -12.51 -10.84 9.52
CA GLU A 34 -13.71 -10.78 10.34
C GLU A 34 -14.07 -12.21 10.81
N GLU A 35 -14.78 -12.36 11.94
CA GLU A 35 -15.20 -13.68 12.48
C GLU A 35 -15.96 -14.54 11.46
N SER A 36 -16.52 -13.91 10.42
CA SER A 36 -17.21 -14.58 9.30
C SER A 36 -16.26 -15.10 8.20
N GLY A 37 -14.94 -14.98 8.35
CA GLY A 37 -13.93 -15.35 7.33
C GLY A 37 -13.82 -14.35 6.18
N GLN A 38 -14.35 -13.14 6.34
CA GLN A 38 -14.27 -12.08 5.33
C GLN A 38 -13.05 -11.21 5.60
N MET A 39 -12.38 -10.73 4.54
CA MET A 39 -11.28 -9.76 4.69
C MET A 39 -11.77 -8.53 5.44
N SER A 40 -11.06 -8.08 6.47
CA SER A 40 -11.43 -6.86 7.20
C SER A 40 -11.36 -5.61 6.30
N PRO A 41 -11.99 -4.47 6.69
CA PRO A 41 -11.89 -3.22 5.96
C PRO A 41 -10.43 -2.81 5.65
N LEU A 42 -9.53 -2.98 6.62
CA LEU A 42 -8.11 -2.71 6.45
C LEU A 42 -7.47 -3.68 5.45
N SER A 43 -7.69 -4.99 5.58
CA SER A 43 -7.14 -5.99 4.66
C SER A 43 -7.60 -5.76 3.21
N ARG A 44 -8.87 -5.39 3.00
CA ARG A 44 -9.41 -5.03 1.67
C ARG A 44 -8.75 -3.77 1.11
N ALA A 45 -8.55 -2.76 1.94
CA ALA A 45 -7.93 -1.50 1.52
C ALA A 45 -6.47 -1.72 1.12
N VAL A 46 -5.70 -2.50 1.88
CA VAL A 46 -4.31 -2.81 1.54
C VAL A 46 -4.20 -3.60 0.24
N LEU A 47 -5.07 -4.60 0.03
CA LEU A 47 -5.11 -5.36 -1.22
C LEU A 47 -5.42 -4.46 -2.43
N ARG A 48 -6.34 -3.51 -2.28
CA ARG A 48 -6.70 -2.56 -3.34
C ARG A 48 -5.49 -1.69 -3.73
N ALA A 49 -4.82 -1.10 -2.76
CA ALA A 49 -3.64 -0.27 -3.01
C ALA A 49 -2.52 -1.09 -3.68
N HIS A 50 -2.28 -2.32 -3.20
CA HIS A 50 -1.28 -3.21 -3.77
C HIS A 50 -1.59 -3.56 -5.23
N ALA A 51 -2.81 -4.03 -5.50
CA ALA A 51 -3.26 -4.36 -6.84
C ALA A 51 -3.23 -3.13 -7.76
N GLY A 52 -3.65 -1.97 -7.25
CA GLY A 52 -3.66 -0.69 -7.96
C GLY A 52 -2.28 -0.29 -8.47
N LEU A 53 -1.22 -0.51 -7.67
CA LEU A 53 0.16 -0.26 -8.09
C LEU A 53 0.74 -1.40 -8.95
N ALA A 54 0.39 -2.65 -8.66
CA ALA A 54 0.93 -3.82 -9.37
C ALA A 54 0.48 -3.91 -10.84
N VAL A 55 -0.66 -3.32 -11.19
CA VAL A 55 -1.17 -3.27 -12.56
C VAL A 55 -0.72 -2.02 -13.34
N GLN A 56 0.01 -1.09 -12.72
CA GLN A 56 0.53 0.09 -13.41
C GLN A 56 1.75 -0.27 -14.25
N GLU A 57 1.79 0.28 -15.45
CA GLU A 57 2.98 0.27 -16.29
C GLU A 57 3.81 1.53 -15.98
N PRO A 58 5.14 1.52 -16.20
CA PRO A 58 5.97 2.70 -15.96
C PRO A 58 5.48 3.94 -16.72
N GLU A 59 4.87 3.77 -17.89
CA GLU A 59 4.30 4.86 -18.68
C GLU A 59 2.99 5.43 -18.10
N THR A 60 2.24 4.64 -17.31
CA THR A 60 0.95 5.04 -16.73
C THR A 60 1.06 5.53 -15.29
N LEU A 61 2.21 5.32 -14.64
CA LEU A 61 2.50 5.82 -13.31
C LEU A 61 2.90 7.32 -13.35
N ASP A 62 1.94 8.15 -13.71
CA ASP A 62 2.09 9.60 -13.75
C ASP A 62 1.86 10.24 -12.36
N THR A 63 1.99 11.57 -12.29
CA THR A 63 1.80 12.33 -11.04
C THR A 63 0.40 12.18 -10.46
N VAL A 64 -0.62 11.99 -11.30
CA VAL A 64 -2.00 11.80 -10.84
C VAL A 64 -2.16 10.43 -10.19
N ALA A 65 -1.64 9.39 -10.82
CA ALA A 65 -1.64 8.03 -10.29
C ALA A 65 -0.90 7.95 -8.95
N LEU A 66 0.24 8.64 -8.82
CA LEU A 66 0.98 8.72 -7.55
C LEU A 66 0.24 9.50 -6.47
N GLY A 67 -0.43 10.59 -6.83
CA GLY A 67 -1.25 11.36 -5.89
C GLY A 67 -2.37 10.50 -5.31
N ALA A 68 -3.08 9.76 -6.16
CA ALA A 68 -4.11 8.82 -5.74
C ALA A 68 -3.55 7.72 -4.84
N LEU A 69 -2.38 7.15 -5.18
CA LEU A 69 -1.72 6.14 -4.35
C LEU A 69 -1.32 6.71 -2.98
N ALA A 70 -0.81 7.94 -2.92
CA ALA A 70 -0.45 8.59 -1.67
C ALA A 70 -1.68 8.82 -0.76
N GLU A 71 -2.81 9.22 -1.34
CA GLU A 71 -4.08 9.34 -0.61
C GLU A 71 -4.57 7.98 -0.08
N GLU A 72 -4.49 6.92 -0.89
CA GLU A 72 -4.83 5.56 -0.45
C GLU A 72 -3.96 5.11 0.73
N ILE A 73 -2.64 5.30 0.63
CA ILE A 73 -1.70 4.95 1.71
C ILE A 73 -1.97 5.77 2.98
N SER A 74 -2.30 7.05 2.85
CA SER A 74 -2.70 7.88 4.00
C SER A 74 -3.95 7.30 4.69
N GLY A 75 -4.96 6.92 3.90
CA GLY A 75 -6.18 6.27 4.41
C GLY A 75 -5.90 4.93 5.11
N LEU A 76 -4.90 4.15 4.64
CA LEU A 76 -4.46 2.94 5.34
C LEU A 76 -3.90 3.28 6.73
N SER A 77 -3.09 4.33 6.86
CA SER A 77 -2.53 4.76 8.15
C SER A 77 -3.62 5.17 9.13
N GLU A 78 -4.66 5.86 8.66
CA GLU A 78 -5.83 6.22 9.47
C GLU A 78 -6.58 4.97 9.95
N LEU A 79 -6.86 4.02 9.04
CA LEU A 79 -7.52 2.76 9.39
C LEU A 79 -6.74 1.92 10.40
N ILE A 80 -5.41 1.84 10.27
CA ILE A 80 -4.56 1.15 11.25
C ILE A 80 -4.67 1.82 12.63
N SER A 81 -4.64 3.15 12.65
CA SER A 81 -4.71 3.93 13.89
C SER A 81 -6.06 3.72 14.60
N ASP A 82 -7.16 3.79 13.86
CA ASP A 82 -8.51 3.57 14.40
C ASP A 82 -8.74 2.13 14.87
N THR A 83 -8.11 1.15 14.21
CA THR A 83 -8.31 -0.27 14.54
C THR A 83 -7.46 -0.72 15.73
N TYR A 84 -6.23 -0.21 15.87
CA TYR A 84 -5.23 -0.80 16.79
C TYR A 84 -4.57 0.16 17.79
N LEU A 85 -4.67 1.48 17.60
CA LEU A 85 -3.91 2.46 18.38
C LEU A 85 -4.77 3.39 19.26
N ARG A 86 -6.07 3.07 19.42
CA ARG A 86 -6.98 3.80 20.31
C ARG A 86 -6.97 3.23 21.74
#